data_AF-A0A1Y5I8F9-F1
#
_entry.id   AF-A0A1Y5I8F9-F1
#
_cell.length_a   1.000
_cell.length_b   1.000
_cell.length_c   1.000
_cell.angle_alpha   90.00
_cell.angle_beta   90.00
_cell.angle_gamma   90.00
#
_symmetry.space_group_name_H-M   'P 1'
#
loop_
_entity.id
_entity.type
_entity.pdbx_description
1 polymer ?
#
loop_
_entity_poly.entity_id
_entity_poly.type
_entity_poly.pdbx_seq_one_letter_code
_entity_poly.pdbx_strand_id
1 'polypeptide(L)'
;MDCSFTISTIVDGKRHFETYLEHRFRNRGNSWGAENVISCGFTEKEVEIEVCFHRTRVARLRSKPTSVCSSIRCLSEDCLLFVLEDFLTDEEGDALINLARPALQRSRVTDGKLSEGRTSSSMFLTGNRSNNPIVIALQRRIQSVLRLPIVAERRKEALYEKEPMQVVCYGPRERYTAHYDNRAGSLKRTATFMCYLSDPESGGCTLFPKAIPLCGCNKSNQTGVKIFPKRNRAILFWSVNVKGHEAMRSLHEAQAVGDDAAYEKCIFTQWLSTDTDNDDD
;
A
#
# COMPACT_ATOMS: atom_id res chain seq x y z
N MET A 1 16.18 -20.32 19.47
CA MET A 1 14.81 -19.87 19.81
C MET A 1 14.34 -19.01 18.66
N ASP A 2 13.13 -19.23 18.17
CA ASP A 2 12.49 -18.26 17.27
C ASP A 2 11.94 -17.14 18.14
N CYS A 3 12.60 -15.99 18.10
CA CYS A 3 12.20 -14.78 18.80
C CYS A 3 11.85 -13.74 17.73
N SER A 4 10.63 -13.21 17.78
CA SER A 4 10.28 -11.97 17.12
C SER A 4 10.47 -10.82 18.12
N PHE A 5 10.82 -9.67 17.59
CA PHE A 5 10.98 -8.44 18.36
C PHE A 5 10.42 -7.29 17.54
N THR A 6 9.95 -6.30 18.25
CA THR A 6 9.46 -5.04 17.69
C THR A 6 10.44 -3.99 18.14
N ILE A 7 10.96 -3.19 17.19
CA ILE A 7 11.73 -1.98 17.52
C ILE A 7 10.76 -0.82 17.50
N SER A 8 10.64 -0.14 18.63
CA SER A 8 9.97 1.14 18.72
C SER A 8 10.96 2.29 18.89
N THR A 9 10.77 3.38 18.14
CA THR A 9 11.51 4.64 18.37
C THR A 9 10.60 5.61 19.10
N ILE A 10 11.08 6.12 20.23
CA ILE A 10 10.40 7.16 21.00
C ILE A 10 11.18 8.47 20.84
N VAL A 11 10.49 9.53 20.43
CA VAL A 11 11.01 10.90 20.29
C VAL A 11 10.07 11.82 21.07
N ASP A 12 10.62 12.65 21.96
CA ASP A 12 9.85 13.54 22.84
C ASP A 12 8.69 12.85 23.60
N GLY A 13 8.93 11.62 24.07
CA GLY A 13 7.95 10.81 24.81
C GLY A 13 6.80 10.25 23.96
N LYS A 14 6.87 10.40 22.62
CA LYS A 14 5.88 9.85 21.69
C LYS A 14 6.49 8.72 20.87
N ARG A 15 5.74 7.64 20.66
CA ARG A 15 6.18 6.48 19.86
C ARG A 15 5.96 6.78 18.37
N HIS A 16 7.03 6.84 17.59
CA HIS A 16 6.99 7.30 16.19
C HIS A 16 7.19 6.20 15.15
N PHE A 17 7.90 5.14 15.50
CA PHE A 17 8.30 4.10 14.56
C PHE A 17 8.07 2.74 15.20
N GLU A 18 7.42 1.84 14.47
CA GLU A 18 7.30 0.43 14.85
C GLU A 18 7.76 -0.39 13.66
N THR A 19 8.84 -1.15 13.83
CA THR A 19 9.30 -2.08 12.80
C THR A 19 9.23 -3.50 13.34
N TYR A 20 8.44 -4.32 12.64
CA TYR A 20 8.34 -5.74 12.88
C TYR A 20 9.43 -6.45 12.08
N LEU A 21 10.35 -7.11 12.77
CA LEU A 21 11.43 -7.85 12.12
C LEU A 21 11.28 -9.33 12.45
N GLU A 22 10.84 -10.10 11.45
CA GLU A 22 11.09 -11.55 11.46
C GLU A 22 12.54 -11.81 11.05
N HIS A 23 13.45 -11.73 12.02
CA HIS A 23 14.85 -12.11 11.80
C HIS A 23 15.22 -13.28 12.70
N ARG A 24 15.82 -14.33 12.11
CA ARG A 24 16.36 -15.46 12.89
C ARG A 24 17.69 -15.06 13.52
N PHE A 25 17.62 -14.60 14.75
CA PHE A 25 18.79 -14.41 15.58
C PHE A 25 19.35 -15.76 16.04
N ARG A 26 20.63 -16.00 15.74
CA ARG A 26 21.37 -17.12 16.32
C ARG A 26 22.18 -16.58 17.49
N ASN A 27 22.05 -17.22 18.65
CA ASN A 27 22.88 -16.91 19.80
C ASN A 27 24.37 -17.05 19.41
N ARG A 28 25.15 -15.99 19.64
CA ARG A 28 26.61 -15.94 19.53
C ARG A 28 27.18 -15.46 20.86
N GLY A 29 27.21 -16.34 21.86
CA GLY A 29 27.77 -16.03 23.18
C GLY A 29 26.82 -15.14 23.99
N ASN A 30 27.23 -13.90 24.29
CA ASN A 30 26.42 -12.94 25.05
C ASN A 30 25.49 -12.09 24.19
N SER A 31 25.51 -12.24 22.86
CA SER A 31 24.62 -11.49 21.97
C SER A 31 23.79 -12.41 21.07
N TRP A 32 22.62 -11.93 20.69
CA TRP A 32 21.73 -12.64 19.76
C TRP A 32 21.99 -12.22 18.30
N GLY A 33 23.01 -11.41 18.00
CA GLY A 33 23.24 -10.89 16.64
C GLY A 33 22.35 -9.70 16.27
N ALA A 34 21.77 -9.02 17.25
CA ALA A 34 21.01 -7.77 17.08
C ALA A 34 21.89 -6.56 16.75
N GLU A 35 23.21 -6.70 16.84
CA GLU A 35 24.21 -5.64 16.73
C GLU A 35 24.17 -4.88 15.38
N ASN A 36 23.60 -5.48 14.33
CA ASN A 36 23.55 -4.89 12.97
C ASN A 36 22.15 -4.45 12.53
N VAL A 37 21.13 -4.56 13.38
CA VAL A 37 19.75 -4.21 13.00
C VAL A 37 19.53 -2.69 13.04
N ILE A 38 20.28 -1.98 13.87
CA ILE A 38 20.12 -0.55 14.10
C ILE A 38 21.28 0.17 13.40
N SER A 39 21.18 0.35 12.09
CA SER A 39 22.08 1.23 11.31
C SER A 39 21.32 2.46 10.83
N CYS A 40 20.66 3.16 11.76
CA CYS A 40 19.92 4.37 11.46
C CYS A 40 20.76 5.58 11.90
N GLY A 41 21.04 6.50 10.97
CA GLY A 41 21.67 7.78 11.27
C GLY A 41 20.70 8.67 12.04
N PHE A 42 20.62 8.47 13.35
CA PHE A 42 19.87 9.35 14.24
C PHE A 42 20.61 10.68 14.37
N THR A 43 19.97 11.77 13.96
CA THR A 43 20.51 13.14 14.07
C THR A 43 20.01 13.89 15.31
N GLU A 44 19.13 13.26 16.10
CA GLU A 44 18.53 13.84 17.31
C GLU A 44 19.24 13.37 18.58
N LYS A 45 19.23 14.21 19.62
CA LYS A 45 20.10 14.10 20.80
C LYS A 45 19.72 12.95 21.75
N GLU A 46 18.48 12.49 21.74
CA GLU A 46 18.02 11.36 22.56
C GLU A 46 17.03 10.50 21.76
N VAL A 47 17.34 9.22 21.65
CA VAL A 47 16.48 8.21 21.03
C VAL A 47 16.35 7.05 22.00
N GLU A 48 15.13 6.77 22.46
CA GLU A 48 14.86 5.58 23.26
C GLU A 48 14.41 4.45 22.34
N ILE A 49 15.10 3.30 22.46
CA ILE A 49 14.86 2.11 21.66
C ILE A 49 14.31 1.03 22.59
N GLU A 50 13.03 0.73 22.46
CA GLU A 50 12.37 -0.34 23.20
C GLU A 50 12.43 -1.64 22.38
N VAL A 51 12.98 -2.71 22.98
CA VAL A 51 13.09 -4.06 22.38
C VAL A 51 12.29 -5.05 23.21
N CYS A 52 11.12 -5.44 22.72
CA CYS A 52 10.24 -6.40 23.39
C CYS A 52 10.49 -7.83 22.90
N PHE A 53 10.90 -8.72 23.80
CA PHE A 53 11.01 -10.16 23.52
C PHE A 53 9.69 -10.86 23.79
N HIS A 54 9.08 -11.43 22.75
CA HIS A 54 7.86 -12.24 22.91
C HIS A 54 8.24 -13.70 23.19
N ARG A 55 7.73 -14.28 24.30
CA ARG A 55 7.99 -15.68 24.67
C ARG A 55 7.17 -16.62 23.78
N THR A 56 7.78 -17.17 22.74
CA THR A 56 7.15 -18.17 21.88
C THR A 56 7.00 -19.51 22.62
N ARG A 57 5.78 -19.88 23.03
CA ARG A 57 5.47 -21.27 23.37
C ARG A 57 5.43 -22.09 22.08
N VAL A 58 6.35 -23.04 21.94
CA VAL A 58 6.33 -24.03 20.85
C VAL A 58 5.23 -25.05 21.13
N ALA A 59 3.97 -24.69 20.85
CA ALA A 59 3.05 -25.69 20.33
C ALA A 59 3.49 -25.95 18.88
N ARG A 60 3.52 -27.21 18.43
CA ARG A 60 3.74 -27.54 17.01
C ARG A 60 2.73 -26.75 16.15
N LEU A 61 3.13 -25.60 15.62
CA LEU A 61 2.31 -24.80 14.73
C LEU A 61 2.62 -25.24 13.29
N ARG A 62 1.55 -25.69 12.63
CA ARG A 62 1.46 -25.83 11.18
C ARG A 62 1.85 -24.49 10.52
N SER A 63 2.81 -24.53 9.61
CA SER A 63 3.28 -23.47 8.68
C SER A 63 3.54 -22.08 9.30
N LYS A 64 4.71 -21.50 9.03
CA LYS A 64 4.99 -20.08 9.28
C LYS A 64 3.79 -19.23 8.82
N PRO A 65 3.34 -18.20 9.55
CA PRO A 65 2.51 -17.19 8.91
C PRO A 65 3.30 -16.66 7.72
N THR A 66 2.73 -16.77 6.52
CA THR A 66 3.32 -16.14 5.35
C THR A 66 3.36 -14.65 5.65
N SER A 67 4.56 -14.07 5.76
CA SER A 67 4.70 -12.62 5.94
C SER A 67 3.86 -11.91 4.89
N VAL A 68 2.95 -11.04 5.33
CA VAL A 68 1.97 -10.37 4.45
C VAL A 68 2.66 -9.42 3.46
N CYS A 69 3.83 -8.92 3.85
CA CYS A 69 4.77 -8.10 3.09
C CYS A 69 6.17 -8.20 3.76
N SER A 70 7.24 -7.74 3.12
CA SER A 70 8.57 -7.70 3.77
C SER A 70 8.76 -6.53 4.72
N SER A 71 8.09 -5.40 4.46
CA SER A 71 8.06 -4.23 5.35
C SER A 71 6.82 -3.36 5.09
N ILE A 72 6.43 -2.58 6.09
CA ILE A 72 5.35 -1.58 6.00
C ILE A 72 5.79 -0.28 6.70
N ARG A 73 5.52 0.86 6.06
CA ARG A 73 5.85 2.20 6.61
C ARG A 73 4.71 3.18 6.37
N CYS A 74 4.39 3.98 7.37
CA CYS A 74 3.53 5.15 7.20
C CYS A 74 4.36 6.30 6.60
N LEU A 75 3.89 6.89 5.50
CA LEU A 75 4.54 8.03 4.85
C LEU A 75 3.85 9.36 5.12
N SER A 76 2.56 9.36 5.46
CA SER A 76 1.76 10.57 5.75
C SER A 76 0.58 10.20 6.62
N GLU A 77 0.36 10.89 7.74
CA GLU A 77 -0.77 10.62 8.64
C GLU A 77 -2.07 11.30 8.19
N ASP A 78 -1.98 12.41 7.46
CA ASP A 78 -3.17 13.20 7.12
C ASP A 78 -4.08 12.52 6.08
N CYS A 79 -3.49 11.86 5.08
CA CYS A 79 -4.21 10.96 4.16
C CYS A 79 -4.07 9.49 4.56
N LEU A 80 -3.39 9.24 5.69
CA LEU A 80 -3.02 7.93 6.21
C LEU A 80 -2.49 7.00 5.11
N LEU A 81 -1.31 7.32 4.59
CA LEU A 81 -0.67 6.66 3.46
C LEU A 81 0.43 5.71 3.95
N PHE A 82 0.30 4.44 3.63
CA PHE A 82 1.29 3.41 3.87
C PHE A 82 1.93 2.94 2.57
N VAL A 83 3.20 2.52 2.67
CA VAL A 83 3.90 1.76 1.63
C VAL A 83 4.28 0.40 2.21
N LEU A 84 4.01 -0.64 1.43
CA LEU A 84 4.36 -2.03 1.72
C LEU A 84 5.34 -2.52 0.65
N GLU A 85 6.43 -3.14 1.07
CA GLU A 85 7.39 -3.77 0.15
C GLU A 85 7.10 -5.27 0.04
N ASP A 86 7.28 -5.83 -1.16
CA ASP A 86 7.13 -7.26 -1.45
C ASP A 86 5.78 -7.84 -0.96
N PHE A 87 4.69 -7.13 -1.26
CA PHE A 87 3.32 -7.59 -0.97
C PHE A 87 2.90 -8.77 -1.86
N LEU A 88 3.42 -8.81 -3.09
CA LEU A 88 3.26 -9.90 -4.04
C LEU A 88 4.58 -10.67 -4.18
N THR A 89 4.49 -11.92 -4.62
CA THR A 89 5.61 -12.54 -5.34
C THR A 89 5.57 -12.16 -6.82
N ASP A 90 6.68 -12.35 -7.54
CA ASP A 90 6.74 -12.06 -8.97
C ASP A 90 5.74 -12.90 -9.75
N GLU A 91 5.55 -14.17 -9.38
CA GLU A 91 4.61 -15.09 -10.02
C GLU A 91 3.15 -14.65 -9.85
N GLU A 92 2.81 -14.11 -8.67
CA GLU A 92 1.48 -13.57 -8.40
C GLU A 92 1.20 -12.32 -9.24
N GLY A 93 2.21 -11.45 -9.38
CA GLY A 93 2.16 -10.29 -10.26
C GLY A 93 1.91 -10.66 -11.72
N ASP A 94 2.70 -11.60 -12.24
CA ASP A 94 2.55 -12.09 -13.62
C ASP A 94 1.20 -12.78 -13.86
N ALA A 95 0.74 -13.58 -12.89
CA ALA A 95 -0.56 -14.24 -12.97
C ALA A 95 -1.71 -13.22 -13.10
N LEU A 96 -1.67 -12.12 -12.33
CA LEU A 96 -2.66 -11.04 -12.43
C LEU A 96 -2.61 -10.31 -13.77
N ILE A 97 -1.42 -9.97 -14.25
CA ILE A 97 -1.26 -9.33 -15.57
C ILE A 97 -1.85 -10.24 -16.66
N ASN A 98 -1.48 -11.53 -16.66
CA ASN A 98 -1.95 -12.50 -17.65
C ASN A 98 -3.46 -12.72 -17.59
N LEU A 99 -4.06 -12.67 -16.40
CA LEU A 99 -5.51 -12.80 -16.21
C LEU A 99 -6.28 -11.60 -16.81
N ALA A 100 -5.70 -10.40 -16.73
CA ALA A 100 -6.32 -9.16 -17.20
C ALA A 100 -6.07 -8.86 -18.68
N ARG A 101 -4.86 -9.14 -19.17
CA ARG A 101 -4.35 -8.70 -20.48
C ARG A 101 -5.29 -8.98 -21.67
N PRO A 102 -5.96 -10.14 -21.79
CA PRO A 102 -6.86 -10.41 -22.91
C PRO A 102 -8.09 -9.49 -22.99
N ALA A 103 -8.42 -8.77 -21.92
CA ALA A 103 -9.61 -7.93 -21.81
C ALA A 103 -9.31 -6.48 -21.39
N LEU A 104 -8.05 -6.05 -21.45
CA LEU A 104 -7.69 -4.65 -21.21
C LEU A 104 -8.33 -3.77 -22.30
N GLN A 105 -9.02 -2.72 -21.86
CA GLN A 105 -9.63 -1.73 -22.74
C GLN A 105 -9.31 -0.32 -22.26
N ARG A 106 -9.41 0.65 -23.18
CA ARG A 106 -9.17 2.06 -22.86
C ARG A 106 -9.97 2.49 -21.63
N SER A 107 -9.26 2.97 -20.61
CA SER A 107 -9.85 3.35 -19.33
C SER A 107 -10.81 4.53 -19.47
N ARG A 108 -11.90 4.47 -18.71
CA ARG A 108 -12.89 5.54 -18.59
C ARG A 108 -12.80 6.18 -17.22
N VAL A 109 -13.21 7.45 -17.11
CA VAL A 109 -13.41 8.11 -15.82
C VAL A 109 -14.77 7.72 -15.22
N THR A 110 -15.03 8.14 -13.98
CA THR A 110 -16.21 7.74 -13.19
C THR A 110 -17.55 8.01 -13.87
N ASP A 111 -17.65 9.01 -14.74
CA ASP A 111 -18.87 9.32 -15.51
C ASP A 111 -19.01 8.48 -16.80
N GLY A 112 -18.15 7.47 -16.99
CA GLY A 112 -18.16 6.57 -18.14
C GLY A 112 -17.52 7.15 -19.40
N LYS A 113 -17.03 8.39 -19.39
CA LYS A 113 -16.45 9.02 -20.58
C LYS A 113 -14.98 8.67 -20.75
N LEU A 114 -14.54 8.68 -22.01
CA LEU A 114 -13.13 8.77 -22.34
C LEU A 114 -12.63 10.16 -21.95
N SER A 115 -11.39 10.24 -21.46
CA SER A 115 -10.79 11.48 -21.01
C SER A 115 -9.33 11.55 -21.47
N GLU A 116 -8.91 12.74 -21.90
CA GLU A 116 -7.49 13.05 -22.14
C GLU A 116 -6.66 13.05 -20.84
N GLY A 117 -7.33 13.18 -19.69
CA GLY A 117 -6.71 13.12 -18.38
C GLY A 117 -6.44 11.71 -17.88
N ARG A 118 -7.11 10.68 -18.42
CA ARG A 118 -6.88 9.26 -18.07
C ARG A 118 -6.47 8.49 -19.30
N THR A 119 -5.17 8.29 -19.43
CA THR A 119 -4.35 7.62 -20.46
C THR A 119 -4.50 6.14 -20.69
N SER A 120 -4.73 5.41 -19.60
CA SER A 120 -4.44 3.99 -19.48
C SER A 120 -5.38 3.05 -20.21
N SER A 121 -5.04 1.76 -20.19
CA SER A 121 -5.96 0.64 -20.41
C SER A 121 -6.23 -0.10 -19.09
N SER A 122 -7.45 -0.57 -18.87
CA SER A 122 -7.87 -1.22 -17.62
C SER A 122 -8.89 -2.32 -17.83
N MET A 123 -9.01 -3.21 -16.84
CA MET A 123 -10.01 -4.26 -16.77
C MET A 123 -10.42 -4.49 -15.31
N PHE A 124 -11.72 -4.58 -15.05
CA PHE A 124 -12.24 -5.10 -13.79
C PHE A 124 -12.30 -6.63 -13.84
N LEU A 125 -11.71 -7.30 -12.86
CA LEU A 125 -11.72 -8.76 -12.76
C LEU A 125 -13.09 -9.25 -12.28
N THR A 126 -14.06 -9.33 -13.18
CA THR A 126 -15.44 -9.75 -12.89
C THR A 126 -15.73 -11.20 -13.30
N GLY A 127 -16.87 -11.74 -12.85
CA GLY A 127 -17.33 -13.08 -13.21
C GLY A 127 -16.35 -14.18 -12.81
N ASN A 128 -15.93 -15.03 -13.74
CA ASN A 128 -14.96 -16.08 -13.44
C ASN A 128 -13.58 -15.53 -13.00
N ARG A 129 -13.23 -14.29 -13.37
CA ARG A 129 -11.95 -13.68 -12.99
C ARG A 129 -11.93 -13.24 -11.53
N SER A 130 -13.04 -12.76 -10.97
CA SER A 130 -13.12 -12.44 -9.53
C SER A 130 -12.98 -13.69 -8.66
N ASN A 131 -13.40 -14.84 -9.18
CA ASN A 131 -13.30 -16.12 -8.49
C ASN A 131 -11.96 -16.83 -8.73
N ASN A 132 -11.02 -16.21 -9.45
CA ASN A 132 -9.71 -16.81 -9.66
C ASN A 132 -8.99 -16.95 -8.29
N PRO A 133 -8.39 -18.11 -7.99
CA PRO A 133 -7.69 -18.34 -6.73
C PRO A 133 -6.67 -17.25 -6.35
N ILE A 134 -5.97 -16.64 -7.32
CA ILE A 134 -5.03 -15.56 -7.03
C ILE A 134 -5.74 -14.30 -6.51
N VAL A 135 -6.87 -13.92 -7.12
CA VAL A 135 -7.62 -12.73 -6.72
C VAL A 135 -8.15 -12.90 -5.29
N ILE A 136 -8.74 -14.05 -4.99
CA ILE A 136 -9.24 -14.39 -3.65
C ILE A 136 -8.10 -14.40 -2.62
N ALA A 137 -6.95 -14.95 -2.97
CA ALA A 137 -5.78 -15.00 -2.08
C ALA A 137 -5.27 -13.59 -1.76
N LEU A 138 -5.21 -12.70 -2.76
CA LEU A 138 -4.76 -11.33 -2.58
C LEU A 138 -5.77 -10.48 -1.80
N GLN A 139 -7.06 -10.64 -2.05
CA GLN A 139 -8.11 -10.00 -1.24
C GLN A 139 -8.01 -10.38 0.24
N ARG A 140 -7.81 -11.67 0.54
CA ARG A 140 -7.54 -12.14 1.92
C ARG A 140 -6.24 -11.58 2.49
N ARG A 141 -5.21 -11.41 1.66
CA ARG A 141 -3.94 -10.79 2.08
C ARG A 141 -4.11 -9.31 2.40
N ILE A 142 -4.90 -8.57 1.61
CA ILE A 142 -5.29 -7.18 1.90
C ILE A 142 -6.02 -7.11 3.25
N GLN A 143 -6.96 -8.01 3.51
CA GLN A 143 -7.63 -8.10 4.82
C GLN A 143 -6.65 -8.36 5.97
N SER A 144 -5.57 -9.08 5.71
CA SER A 144 -4.49 -9.30 6.69
C SER A 144 -3.66 -8.02 6.91
N VAL A 145 -3.39 -7.24 5.86
CA VAL A 145 -2.74 -5.91 5.97
C VAL A 145 -3.54 -4.98 6.87
N LEU A 146 -4.86 -4.91 6.67
CA LEU A 146 -5.76 -4.04 7.44
C LEU A 146 -5.76 -4.36 8.94
N ARG A 147 -5.38 -5.59 9.32
CA ARG A 147 -5.29 -6.06 10.71
C ARG A 147 -3.91 -5.90 11.32
N LEU A 148 -2.91 -5.42 10.57
CA LEU A 148 -1.60 -5.13 11.13
C LEU A 148 -1.73 -4.01 12.17
N PRO A 149 -1.08 -4.10 13.35
CA PRO A 149 -1.19 -3.10 14.41
C PRO A 149 -0.95 -1.67 13.91
N ILE A 150 0.11 -1.45 13.14
CA ILE A 150 0.46 -0.16 12.53
C ILE A 150 -0.69 0.48 11.71
N VAL A 151 -1.59 -0.33 11.16
CA VAL A 151 -2.78 0.11 10.41
C VAL A 151 -4.00 0.21 11.33
N ALA A 152 -4.34 -0.88 12.01
CA ALA A 152 -5.57 -1.00 12.81
C ALA A 152 -5.62 -0.05 14.02
N GLU A 153 -4.47 0.38 14.55
CA GLU A 153 -4.42 1.37 15.62
C GLU A 153 -4.75 2.79 15.14
N ARG A 154 -4.54 3.09 13.84
CA ARG A 154 -4.79 4.41 13.25
C ARG A 154 -6.20 4.56 12.66
N ARG A 155 -6.81 3.46 12.22
CA ARG A 155 -8.18 3.37 11.69
C ARG A 155 -8.81 2.05 12.12
N LYS A 156 -9.94 2.15 12.80
CA LYS A 156 -10.63 1.00 13.44
C LYS A 156 -11.80 0.47 12.63
N GLU A 157 -12.20 1.19 11.59
CA GLU A 157 -13.33 0.81 10.77
C GLU A 157 -13.03 -0.50 10.03
N ALA A 158 -14.01 -1.42 10.03
CA ALA A 158 -13.93 -2.59 9.18
C ALA A 158 -14.12 -2.17 7.72
N LEU A 159 -13.24 -2.68 6.85
CA LEU A 159 -13.15 -2.31 5.45
C LEU A 159 -13.33 -3.54 4.56
N TYR A 160 -14.22 -3.42 3.58
CA TYR A 160 -14.64 -4.52 2.71
C TYR A 160 -14.50 -4.15 1.24
N GLU A 161 -14.17 -5.15 0.43
CA GLU A 161 -14.22 -5.05 -1.02
C GLU A 161 -15.67 -5.10 -1.51
N LYS A 162 -16.22 -3.95 -1.90
CA LYS A 162 -17.54 -3.85 -2.55
C LYS A 162 -17.45 -3.78 -4.08
N GLU A 163 -16.24 -3.69 -4.61
CA GLU A 163 -15.97 -3.58 -6.04
C GLU A 163 -14.97 -4.65 -6.48
N PRO A 164 -15.08 -5.17 -7.72
CA PRO A 164 -14.07 -6.07 -8.26
C PRO A 164 -12.69 -5.40 -8.33
N MET A 165 -11.65 -6.18 -8.12
CA MET A 165 -10.26 -5.73 -8.35
C MET A 165 -10.10 -5.22 -9.78
N GLN A 166 -9.48 -4.05 -9.94
CA GLN A 166 -9.16 -3.48 -11.25
C GLN A 166 -7.67 -3.64 -11.55
N VAL A 167 -7.32 -4.14 -12.73
CA VAL A 167 -5.96 -4.07 -13.28
C VAL A 167 -5.89 -2.91 -14.28
N VAL A 168 -4.83 -2.12 -14.20
CA VAL A 168 -4.60 -0.95 -15.06
C VAL A 168 -3.17 -0.99 -15.57
N CYS A 169 -2.97 -0.80 -16.88
CA CYS A 169 -1.66 -0.69 -17.51
C CYS A 169 -1.54 0.65 -18.25
N TYR A 170 -0.34 1.23 -18.16
CA TYR A 170 0.06 2.50 -18.75
C TYR A 170 1.25 2.24 -19.68
N GLY A 171 1.07 2.52 -20.96
CA GLY A 171 2.15 2.58 -21.93
C GLY A 171 2.96 3.89 -21.84
N PRO A 172 3.98 4.07 -22.70
CA PRO A 172 4.75 5.30 -22.78
C PRO A 172 3.85 6.54 -22.91
N ARG A 173 4.17 7.60 -22.16
CA ARG A 173 3.42 8.86 -22.07
C ARG A 173 2.03 8.78 -21.42
N GLU A 174 1.51 7.58 -21.15
CA GLU A 174 0.20 7.43 -20.54
C GLU A 174 0.22 7.82 -19.06
N ARG A 175 -0.88 8.45 -18.61
CA ARG A 175 -0.99 9.06 -17.28
C ARG A 175 -2.41 8.98 -16.72
N TYR A 176 -2.58 9.37 -15.46
CA TYR A 176 -3.89 9.70 -14.91
C TYR A 176 -3.75 10.99 -14.08
N THR A 177 -4.35 12.07 -14.55
CA THR A 177 -4.39 13.38 -13.87
C THR A 177 -4.96 13.28 -12.46
N ALA A 178 -4.62 14.27 -11.63
CA ALA A 178 -5.04 14.33 -10.24
C ALA A 178 -6.55 14.09 -10.03
N HIS A 179 -6.88 13.15 -9.14
CA HIS A 179 -8.25 12.78 -8.80
C HIS A 179 -8.37 12.29 -7.35
N TYR A 180 -9.61 12.15 -6.89
CA TYR A 180 -9.97 11.51 -5.63
C TYR A 180 -10.65 10.18 -5.91
N ASP A 181 -10.37 9.20 -5.05
CA ASP A 181 -10.90 7.85 -5.16
C ASP A 181 -12.16 7.63 -4.33
N ASN A 182 -12.59 8.61 -3.51
CA ASN A 182 -13.65 8.45 -2.51
C ASN A 182 -15.05 8.17 -3.09
N ARG A 183 -15.28 8.36 -4.40
CA ARG A 183 -16.60 8.22 -5.01
C ARG A 183 -16.57 7.56 -6.39
N ALA A 184 -17.51 6.64 -6.61
CA ALA A 184 -17.82 6.10 -7.93
C ALA A 184 -19.33 6.00 -8.14
N GLY A 185 -19.94 7.00 -8.80
CA GLY A 185 -21.40 7.13 -8.83
C GLY A 185 -21.94 7.31 -7.41
N SER A 186 -22.82 6.42 -6.97
CA SER A 186 -23.35 6.38 -5.59
C SER A 186 -22.42 5.66 -4.60
N LEU A 187 -21.43 4.89 -5.07
CA LEU A 187 -20.53 4.14 -4.19
C LEU A 187 -19.57 5.09 -3.47
N LYS A 188 -19.52 4.96 -2.14
CA LYS A 188 -18.56 5.64 -1.27
C LYS A 188 -17.39 4.69 -0.97
N ARG A 189 -16.18 5.14 -1.25
CA ARG A 189 -14.94 4.38 -1.02
C ARG A 189 -14.17 5.03 0.12
N THR A 190 -13.86 4.25 1.15
CA THR A 190 -13.19 4.71 2.37
C THR A 190 -11.68 4.68 2.22
N ALA A 191 -11.14 3.63 1.61
CA ALA A 191 -9.70 3.45 1.40
C ALA A 191 -9.40 2.81 0.03
N THR A 192 -8.17 2.99 -0.41
CA THR A 192 -7.65 2.43 -1.66
C THR A 192 -6.40 1.60 -1.36
N PHE A 193 -6.41 0.34 -1.78
CA PHE A 193 -5.23 -0.52 -1.84
C PHE A 193 -4.78 -0.64 -3.29
N MET A 194 -3.53 -0.28 -3.59
CA MET A 194 -2.97 -0.35 -4.94
C MET A 194 -1.60 -1.02 -4.90
N CYS A 195 -1.28 -1.88 -5.86
CA CYS A 195 0.03 -2.52 -5.96
C CYS A 195 0.60 -2.42 -7.37
N TYR A 196 1.90 -2.18 -7.46
CA TYR A 196 2.65 -2.18 -8.71
C TYR A 196 2.94 -3.63 -9.15
N LEU A 197 2.39 -4.00 -10.29
CA LEU A 197 2.61 -5.30 -10.95
C LEU A 197 3.88 -5.27 -11.83
N SER A 198 4.28 -4.09 -12.29
CA SER A 198 5.52 -3.84 -13.00
C SER A 198 6.05 -2.44 -12.72
N ASP A 199 7.34 -2.25 -12.96
CA ASP A 199 8.05 -1.00 -12.88
C ASP A 199 8.63 -0.63 -14.25
N PRO A 200 8.24 0.54 -14.82
CA PRO A 200 8.85 1.05 -16.04
C PRO A 200 10.25 1.62 -15.73
N GLU A 201 11.08 1.77 -16.76
CA GLU A 201 12.44 2.31 -16.65
C GLU A 201 12.46 3.75 -16.13
N SER A 202 11.44 4.55 -16.48
CA SER A 202 11.36 5.95 -16.10
C SER A 202 9.91 6.43 -15.95
N GLY A 203 9.70 7.45 -15.11
CA GLY A 203 8.39 8.06 -14.89
C GLY A 203 7.41 7.17 -14.08
N GLY A 204 6.11 7.37 -14.31
CA GLY A 204 5.07 6.48 -13.79
C GLY A 204 4.79 6.57 -12.29
N CYS A 205 5.40 7.49 -11.53
CA CYS A 205 5.18 7.56 -10.08
C CYS A 205 3.72 7.91 -9.71
N THR A 206 3.27 7.42 -8.57
CA THR A 206 2.04 7.91 -7.94
C THR A 206 2.39 9.10 -7.06
N LEU A 207 1.92 10.28 -7.43
CA LEU A 207 2.15 11.53 -6.73
C LEU A 207 0.93 11.91 -5.90
N PHE A 208 1.12 12.14 -4.61
CA PHE A 208 0.18 12.78 -3.70
C PHE A 208 0.63 14.23 -3.46
N PRO A 209 0.24 15.20 -4.31
CA PRO A 209 0.81 16.55 -4.28
C PRO A 209 0.53 17.32 -2.99
N LYS A 210 -0.52 16.93 -2.25
CA LYS A 210 -0.96 17.59 -1.01
C LYS A 210 -0.58 16.83 0.27
N ALA A 211 -0.02 15.62 0.17
CA ALA A 211 0.36 14.83 1.34
C ALA A 211 1.56 15.46 2.06
N ILE A 212 1.54 15.41 3.40
CA ILE A 212 2.66 15.87 4.22
C ILE A 212 3.52 14.65 4.58
N PRO A 213 4.78 14.59 4.13
CA PRO A 213 5.62 13.43 4.40
C PRO A 213 6.11 13.44 5.86
N LEU A 214 6.13 12.25 6.50
CA LEU A 214 6.61 12.09 7.88
C LEU A 214 8.13 12.20 8.04
N CYS A 215 8.90 12.09 6.95
CA CYS A 215 10.37 12.24 6.94
C CYS A 215 10.87 13.61 7.46
N GLY A 216 9.98 14.61 7.64
CA GLY A 216 10.37 15.99 7.92
C GLY A 216 11.04 16.71 6.73
N CYS A 217 11.16 16.04 5.59
CA CYS A 217 11.78 16.57 4.39
C CYS A 217 10.87 17.64 3.74
N ASN A 218 11.32 18.90 3.85
CA ASN A 218 10.77 20.17 3.34
C ASN A 218 9.54 20.80 4.02
N LYS A 219 9.81 21.53 5.12
CA LYS A 219 8.87 22.55 5.66
C LYS A 219 8.75 23.82 4.79
N SER A 220 9.64 24.05 3.82
CA SER A 220 9.69 25.29 3.01
C SER A 220 9.29 25.12 1.53
N ASN A 221 9.27 23.90 0.97
CA ASN A 221 8.89 23.63 -0.43
C ASN A 221 8.09 22.31 -0.48
N GLN A 222 6.80 22.36 -0.10
CA GLN A 222 5.90 21.19 -0.09
C GLN A 222 5.76 20.59 -1.50
N THR A 223 6.49 19.52 -1.81
CA THR A 223 6.39 18.79 -3.09
C THR A 223 5.50 17.54 -3.02
N GLY A 224 4.75 17.36 -1.93
CA GLY A 224 3.92 16.18 -1.71
C GLY A 224 4.72 14.90 -1.46
N VAL A 225 4.05 13.74 -1.52
CA VAL A 225 4.67 12.41 -1.44
C VAL A 225 4.68 11.77 -2.82
N LYS A 226 5.87 11.36 -3.31
CA LYS A 226 6.03 10.58 -4.55
C LYS A 226 6.37 9.14 -4.21
N ILE A 227 5.65 8.22 -4.82
CA ILE A 227 5.93 6.78 -4.71
C ILE A 227 6.27 6.29 -6.11
N PHE A 228 7.54 5.95 -6.32
CA PHE A 228 7.98 5.39 -7.59
C PHE A 228 7.49 3.95 -7.74
N PRO A 229 7.15 3.54 -8.97
CA PRO A 229 6.85 2.15 -9.24
C PRO A 229 8.04 1.28 -8.83
N LYS A 230 7.72 0.19 -8.16
CA LYS A 230 8.65 -0.90 -7.90
C LYS A 230 7.77 -2.13 -7.87
N ARG A 231 8.07 -3.13 -8.71
CA ARG A 231 7.31 -4.37 -8.73
C ARG A 231 7.11 -4.93 -7.32
N ASN A 232 5.90 -5.42 -7.06
CA ASN A 232 5.43 -5.98 -5.79
C ASN A 232 5.27 -4.99 -4.63
N ARG A 233 5.61 -3.70 -4.81
CA ARG A 233 5.31 -2.66 -3.82
C ARG A 233 3.82 -2.35 -3.84
N ALA A 234 3.21 -2.29 -2.67
CA ALA A 234 1.85 -1.81 -2.49
C ALA A 234 1.79 -0.49 -1.73
N ILE A 235 0.68 0.22 -1.91
CA ILE A 235 0.30 1.41 -1.16
C ILE A 235 -1.11 1.21 -0.63
N LEU A 236 -1.35 1.69 0.58
CA LEU A 236 -2.67 1.74 1.20
C LEU A 236 -2.90 3.16 1.70
N PHE A 237 -3.97 3.80 1.27
CA PHE A 237 -4.32 5.14 1.76
C PHE A 237 -5.82 5.32 1.97
N TRP A 238 -6.17 6.27 2.84
CA TRP A 238 -7.57 6.61 3.10
C TRP A 238 -8.03 7.72 2.19
N SER A 239 -9.15 7.49 1.52
CA SER A 239 -9.83 8.43 0.63
C SER A 239 -10.73 9.40 1.40
N VAL A 240 -11.07 9.06 2.65
CA VAL A 240 -11.86 9.88 3.58
C VAL A 240 -11.15 10.08 4.92
N ASN A 241 -11.47 11.18 5.60
CA ASN A 241 -10.99 11.45 6.96
C ASN A 241 -11.81 10.68 8.02
N VAL A 242 -11.45 10.84 9.30
CA VAL A 242 -12.14 10.19 10.44
C VAL A 242 -13.63 10.57 10.58
N LYS A 243 -14.09 11.61 9.89
CA LYS A 243 -15.49 12.03 9.85
C LYS A 243 -16.23 11.51 8.62
N GLY A 244 -15.58 10.70 7.77
CA GLY A 244 -16.14 10.19 6.52
C GLY A 244 -16.17 11.23 5.38
N HIS A 245 -15.63 12.43 5.57
CA HIS A 245 -15.53 13.43 4.50
C HIS A 245 -14.30 13.16 3.63
N GLU A 246 -14.33 13.63 2.38
CA GLU A 246 -13.19 13.54 1.45
C GLU A 246 -11.88 14.01 2.11
N ALA A 247 -10.87 13.14 2.11
CA ALA A 247 -9.55 13.47 2.62
C ALA A 247 -8.82 14.31 1.56
N MET A 248 -8.86 15.65 1.64
CA MET A 248 -8.30 16.53 0.61
C MET A 248 -6.83 16.24 0.23
N ARG A 249 -6.05 15.67 1.15
CA ARG A 249 -4.64 15.28 0.94
C ARG A 249 -4.44 13.91 0.29
N SER A 250 -5.52 13.15 0.07
CA SER A 250 -5.51 11.91 -0.71
C SER A 250 -5.61 12.15 -2.21
N LEU A 251 -5.71 13.43 -2.65
CA LEU A 251 -5.58 13.80 -4.06
C LEU A 251 -4.31 13.15 -4.60
N HIS A 252 -4.42 12.41 -5.70
CA HIS A 252 -3.28 11.73 -6.27
C HIS A 252 -3.40 11.62 -7.78
N GLU A 253 -2.25 11.44 -8.43
CA GLU A 253 -2.13 11.26 -9.87
C GLU A 253 -1.16 10.12 -10.19
N ALA A 254 -1.36 9.49 -11.34
CA ALA A 254 -0.34 8.68 -11.97
C ALA A 254 0.41 9.58 -12.96
N GLN A 255 1.67 9.91 -12.64
CA GLN A 255 2.53 10.65 -13.57
C GLN A 255 2.78 9.84 -14.84
N ALA A 256 3.09 10.54 -15.93
CA ALA A 256 3.34 9.90 -17.21
C ALA A 256 4.48 8.88 -17.09
N VAL A 257 4.28 7.70 -17.67
CA VAL A 257 5.38 6.78 -17.97
C VAL A 257 6.30 7.47 -18.97
N GLY A 258 7.61 7.35 -18.80
CA GLY A 258 8.55 8.02 -19.69
C GLY A 258 8.44 7.56 -21.13
N ASP A 259 8.81 8.45 -22.05
CA ASP A 259 8.75 8.22 -23.49
C ASP A 259 9.71 7.12 -23.95
N ASP A 260 10.77 6.88 -23.18
CA ASP A 260 11.83 5.90 -23.43
C ASP A 260 11.59 4.55 -22.75
N ALA A 261 10.49 4.38 -22.03
CA ALA A 261 10.19 3.13 -21.33
C ALA A 261 9.88 2.02 -22.36
N ALA A 262 10.64 0.92 -22.31
CA ALA A 262 10.36 -0.27 -23.11
C ALA A 262 9.27 -1.13 -22.47
N TYR A 263 9.04 -0.97 -21.17
CA TYR A 263 8.03 -1.71 -20.41
C TYR A 263 6.87 -0.82 -19.94
N GLU A 264 5.67 -1.40 -19.92
CA GLU A 264 4.49 -0.75 -19.36
C GLU A 264 4.51 -0.74 -17.82
N LYS A 265 3.91 0.29 -17.23
CA LYS A 265 3.54 0.28 -15.81
C LYS A 265 2.17 -0.39 -15.67
N CYS A 266 2.10 -1.53 -15.00
CA CYS A 266 0.84 -2.15 -14.59
C CYS A 266 0.66 -2.07 -13.08
N ILE A 267 -0.58 -1.87 -12.65
CA ILE A 267 -1.01 -1.86 -11.26
C ILE A 267 -2.28 -2.70 -11.12
N PHE A 268 -2.55 -3.21 -9.91
CA PHE A 268 -3.92 -3.49 -9.52
C PHE A 268 -4.38 -2.52 -8.44
N THR A 269 -5.69 -2.27 -8.40
CA THR A 269 -6.37 -1.44 -7.41
C THR A 269 -7.57 -2.20 -6.85
N GLN A 270 -7.71 -2.17 -5.53
CA GLN A 270 -8.87 -2.65 -4.79
C GLN A 270 -9.37 -1.49 -3.92
N TRP A 271 -10.57 -1.00 -4.21
CA TRP A 271 -11.26 -0.03 -3.35
C TRP A 271 -11.98 -0.75 -2.22
N LEU A 272 -12.00 -0.09 -1.07
CA LEU A 272 -12.53 -0.62 0.18
C LEU A 272 -13.55 0.37 0.78
N SER A 273 -14.66 -0.15 1.27
CA SER A 273 -15.75 0.62 1.86
C SER A 273 -16.12 0.09 3.23
N THR A 274 -16.77 0.92 4.05
CA THR A 274 -17.42 0.48 5.29
C THR A 274 -18.80 -0.10 4.99
N ASP A 275 -19.37 -0.89 5.91
CA ASP A 275 -20.71 -1.47 5.73
C ASP A 275 -21.87 -0.47 5.89
N THR A 276 -21.59 0.79 6.25
CA THR A 276 -22.56 1.83 6.61
C THR A 276 -23.37 2.43 5.43
N ASP A 277 -23.48 1.75 4.29
CA ASP A 277 -24.19 2.26 3.11
C ASP A 277 -25.67 1.83 3.01
N ASN A 278 -26.30 1.38 4.11
CA ASN A 278 -27.68 0.88 4.07
C ASN A 278 -28.76 1.77 4.70
N ASP A 279 -28.45 2.95 5.26
CA ASP A 279 -29.44 3.69 6.07
C ASP A 279 -29.61 5.18 5.67
N ASP A 280 -29.72 5.51 4.38
CA ASP A 280 -30.26 6.83 3.97
C ASP A 280 -30.96 6.70 2.60
N ASP A 281 -32.16 6.11 2.60
CA ASP A 281 -33.22 6.29 1.59
C ASP A 281 -34.53 6.68 2.31
#